data_AF-A0ABD1N5Q3-F1
#
_entry.id   AF-A0ABD1N5Q3-F1
#
_cell.length_a   1.000
_cell.length_b   1.000
_cell.length_c   1.000
_cell.angle_alpha   90.00
_cell.angle_beta   90.00
_cell.angle_gamma   90.00
#
_symmetry.space_group_name_H-M   'P 1'
#
loop_
_entity.id
_entity.type
_entity.pdbx_description
1 polymer ?
#
loop_
_entity_poly.entity_id
_entity_poly.type
_entity_poly.pdbx_seq_one_letter_code
_entity_poly.pdbx_strand_id
1 'polypeptide(L)'
;MTSLEEDELVQMVQDFIESESTSPTSSTSLNCHTLNHRTQYFILQDILRSEGDTASEAKVLQCVLKHMRARKGAEKKTSLSRWLVMRMKMDGFNASICHTSWSTSLGCPAGEYEYIEVMEEDEKKARLIVDIDFRSQFEIARPTQHYKELTDSVPVIFVGVETKLCKITSLLCSAAKHCLREKGLHVPPWRTASYMQAKWLSVSRKEPRHAERENYVIGDGDGIIGNWVPPLLKAKKRDLGAGSGLSSQLSNMSVNCC
;
A
#
# COMPACT_ATOMS: atom_id res chain seq x y z
N MET A 1 -41.25 34.58 -14.99
CA MET A 1 -40.36 33.55 -15.58
C MET A 1 -39.68 32.81 -14.44
N THR A 2 -40.45 32.06 -13.66
CA THR A 2 -40.02 31.32 -12.46
C THR A 2 -41.03 30.19 -12.23
N SER A 3 -41.16 29.25 -13.17
CA SER A 3 -42.02 28.07 -12.93
C SER A 3 -41.30 26.76 -13.28
N LEU A 4 -40.43 26.75 -14.30
CA LEU A 4 -39.72 25.54 -14.70
C LEU A 4 -38.81 24.95 -13.60
N GLU A 5 -38.14 25.80 -12.82
CA GLU A 5 -37.25 25.34 -11.74
C GLU A 5 -38.02 24.90 -10.49
N GLU A 6 -39.18 25.51 -10.22
CA GLU A 6 -40.05 25.10 -9.10
C GLU A 6 -40.75 23.78 -9.42
N ASP A 7 -41.18 23.59 -10.66
CA ASP A 7 -41.82 22.35 -11.13
C ASP A 7 -40.82 21.16 -11.09
N GLU A 8 -39.54 21.40 -11.43
CA GLU A 8 -38.48 20.37 -11.32
C GLU A 8 -38.17 20.03 -9.85
N LEU A 9 -38.19 21.03 -8.96
CA LEU A 9 -37.99 20.82 -7.53
C LEU A 9 -39.14 20.03 -6.91
N VAL A 10 -40.38 20.34 -7.30
CA VAL A 10 -41.59 19.64 -6.87
C VAL A 10 -41.56 18.19 -7.35
N GLN A 11 -41.11 17.95 -8.59
CA GLN A 11 -40.95 16.59 -9.13
C GLN A 11 -39.92 15.78 -8.34
N MET A 12 -38.75 16.36 -8.00
CA MET A 12 -37.73 15.67 -7.20
C MET A 12 -38.19 15.37 -5.77
N VAL A 13 -38.99 16.27 -5.16
CA VAL A 13 -39.56 16.05 -3.82
C VAL A 13 -40.66 14.99 -3.86
N GLN A 14 -41.50 15.00 -4.91
CA GLN A 14 -42.57 14.03 -5.06
C GLN A 14 -42.01 12.61 -5.29
N ASP A 15 -40.98 12.47 -6.12
CA ASP A 15 -40.27 11.20 -6.33
C ASP A 15 -39.64 10.68 -5.02
N PHE A 16 -39.15 11.58 -4.15
CA PHE A 16 -38.60 11.22 -2.85
C PHE A 16 -39.67 10.69 -1.88
N ILE A 17 -40.83 11.36 -1.80
CA ILE A 17 -41.93 10.97 -0.92
C ILE A 17 -42.59 9.67 -1.39
N GLU A 18 -42.77 9.50 -2.71
CA GLU A 18 -43.36 8.29 -3.28
C GLU A 18 -42.45 7.07 -3.10
N SER A 19 -41.12 7.28 -3.12
CA SER A 19 -40.10 6.26 -2.80
C SER A 19 -40.10 5.79 -1.33
N GLU A 20 -40.64 6.57 -0.39
CA GLU A 20 -40.79 6.16 1.02
C GLU A 20 -42.08 5.35 1.29
N SER A 21 -43.02 5.30 0.34
CA SER A 21 -44.34 4.68 0.54
C SER A 21 -44.42 3.23 0.05
N THR A 22 -43.53 2.35 0.51
CA THR A 22 -43.79 0.89 0.52
C THR A 22 -43.44 0.28 1.87
N SER A 23 -44.36 -0.56 2.36
CA SER A 23 -44.43 -1.11 3.72
C SER A 23 -43.14 -1.80 4.22
N PRO A 24 -42.96 -1.92 5.55
CA PRO A 24 -41.67 -2.17 6.16
C PRO A 24 -41.34 -3.67 6.19
N THR A 25 -40.25 -4.04 5.53
CA THR A 25 -39.18 -4.92 6.05
C THR A 25 -38.18 -5.16 4.91
N SER A 26 -36.90 -4.83 5.15
CA SER A 26 -35.72 -5.07 4.27
C SER A 26 -35.29 -3.94 3.30
N SER A 27 -36.16 -3.02 2.88
CA SER A 27 -35.85 -2.08 1.77
C SER A 27 -34.98 -0.87 2.16
N THR A 28 -35.10 -0.37 3.40
CA THR A 28 -34.37 0.83 3.86
C THR A 28 -32.85 0.59 3.94
N SER A 29 -32.44 -0.64 4.25
CA SER A 29 -31.03 -1.06 4.26
C SER A 29 -30.44 -1.09 2.85
N LEU A 30 -31.17 -1.63 1.87
CA LEU A 30 -30.69 -1.73 0.48
C LEU A 30 -30.45 -0.34 -0.15
N ASN A 31 -31.34 0.62 0.10
CA ASN A 31 -31.19 1.99 -0.41
C ASN A 31 -30.05 2.77 0.28
N CYS A 32 -29.82 2.56 1.58
CA CYS A 32 -28.73 3.24 2.28
C CYS A 32 -27.35 2.64 1.93
N HIS A 33 -27.26 1.33 1.68
CA HIS A 33 -26.04 0.68 1.23
C HIS A 33 -25.68 1.10 -0.20
N THR A 34 -26.65 1.14 -1.13
CA THR A 34 -26.41 1.59 -2.51
C THR A 34 -26.01 3.07 -2.60
N LEU A 35 -26.58 3.94 -1.76
CA LEU A 35 -26.16 5.34 -1.66
C LEU A 35 -24.71 5.45 -1.14
N ASN A 36 -24.34 4.64 -0.15
CA ASN A 36 -22.97 4.59 0.39
C ASN A 36 -21.98 4.06 -0.68
N HIS A 37 -22.38 3.04 -1.43
CA HIS A 37 -21.62 2.47 -2.53
C HIS A 37 -21.31 3.51 -3.61
N ARG A 38 -22.35 4.20 -4.10
CA ARG A 38 -22.21 5.27 -5.09
C ARG A 38 -21.35 6.42 -4.57
N THR A 39 -21.49 6.77 -3.31
CA THR A 39 -20.68 7.81 -2.65
C THR A 39 -19.20 7.42 -2.59
N GLN A 40 -18.87 6.18 -2.20
CA GLN A 40 -17.49 5.69 -2.18
C GLN A 40 -16.84 5.74 -3.55
N TYR A 41 -17.58 5.38 -4.61
CA TYR A 41 -17.08 5.46 -5.98
C TYR A 41 -16.73 6.90 -6.37
N PHE A 42 -17.63 7.86 -6.16
CA PHE A 42 -17.35 9.26 -6.47
C PHE A 42 -16.21 9.85 -5.64
N ILE A 43 -16.12 9.51 -4.35
CA ILE A 43 -14.98 9.91 -3.51
C ILE A 43 -13.68 9.36 -4.10
N LEU A 44 -13.64 8.09 -4.52
CA LEU A 44 -12.44 7.52 -5.15
C LEU A 44 -12.08 8.26 -6.45
N GLN A 45 -13.06 8.51 -7.32
CA GLN A 45 -12.82 9.26 -8.56
C GLN A 45 -12.31 10.67 -8.31
N ASP A 46 -12.83 11.35 -7.29
CA ASP A 46 -12.38 12.68 -6.91
C ASP A 46 -10.93 12.66 -6.39
N ILE A 47 -10.58 11.69 -5.53
CA ILE A 47 -9.20 11.52 -5.05
C ILE A 47 -8.23 11.24 -6.22
N LEU A 48 -8.63 10.38 -7.16
CA LEU A 48 -7.83 10.03 -8.33
C LEU A 48 -7.65 11.22 -9.29
N ARG A 49 -8.65 12.10 -9.38
CA ARG A 49 -8.63 13.30 -10.25
C ARG A 49 -7.98 14.52 -9.57
N SER A 50 -7.86 14.54 -8.24
CA SER A 50 -7.41 15.70 -7.47
C SER A 50 -6.10 16.29 -7.99
N GLU A 51 -6.16 17.58 -8.35
CA GLU A 51 -5.23 18.24 -9.28
C GLU A 51 -3.85 18.63 -8.70
N GLY A 52 -3.72 18.73 -7.37
CA GLY A 52 -2.62 19.44 -6.70
C GLY A 52 -1.19 19.05 -7.10
N ASP A 53 -0.98 17.81 -7.53
CA ASP A 53 0.34 17.23 -7.87
C ASP A 53 0.36 16.58 -9.28
N THR A 54 -0.62 16.89 -10.13
CA THR A 54 -0.91 16.08 -11.35
C THR A 54 0.15 16.18 -12.43
N ALA A 55 0.84 17.31 -12.57
CA ALA A 55 1.78 17.50 -13.68
C ALA A 55 3.01 16.59 -13.57
N SER A 56 3.59 16.46 -12.38
CA SER A 56 4.72 15.58 -12.13
C SER A 56 4.30 14.12 -12.05
N GLU A 57 3.16 13.82 -11.42
CA GLU A 57 2.54 12.49 -11.46
C GLU A 57 2.33 12.00 -12.89
N ALA A 58 1.76 12.83 -13.76
CA ALA A 58 1.51 12.51 -15.17
C ALA A 58 2.82 12.28 -15.94
N LYS A 59 3.84 13.12 -15.73
CA LYS A 59 5.17 12.94 -16.36
C LYS A 59 5.81 11.61 -15.95
N VAL A 60 5.80 11.29 -14.66
CA VAL A 60 6.34 10.02 -14.13
C VAL A 60 5.53 8.84 -14.66
N LEU A 61 4.20 8.90 -14.62
CA LEU A 61 3.32 7.85 -15.14
C LEU A 61 3.56 7.60 -16.63
N GLN A 62 3.68 8.66 -17.43
CA GLN A 62 3.98 8.55 -18.86
C GLN A 62 5.34 7.88 -19.11
N CYS A 63 6.36 8.24 -18.33
CA CYS A 63 7.68 7.59 -18.37
C CYS A 63 7.58 6.09 -18.04
N VAL A 64 6.87 5.74 -16.97
CA VAL A 64 6.66 4.34 -16.58
C VAL A 64 5.95 3.55 -17.69
N LEU A 65 4.85 4.08 -18.22
CA LEU A 65 4.08 3.42 -19.28
C LEU A 65 4.89 3.26 -20.58
N LYS A 66 5.70 4.26 -20.95
CA LYS A 66 6.62 4.20 -22.10
C LYS A 66 7.55 3.01 -21.99
N HIS A 67 8.20 2.81 -20.85
CA HIS A 67 9.12 1.69 -20.65
C HIS A 67 8.38 0.36 -20.53
N MET A 68 7.27 0.30 -19.78
CA MET A 68 6.48 -0.93 -19.64
C MET A 68 5.99 -1.48 -20.99
N ARG A 69 5.66 -0.63 -21.96
CA ARG A 69 5.30 -1.05 -23.34
C ARG A 69 6.50 -1.49 -24.18
N ALA A 70 7.67 -0.88 -23.97
CA ALA A 70 8.88 -1.17 -24.74
C ALA A 70 9.60 -2.45 -24.28
N ARG A 71 9.28 -2.95 -23.08
CA ARG A 71 9.92 -4.14 -22.50
C ARG A 71 9.58 -5.39 -23.31
N LYS A 72 10.59 -5.99 -23.95
CA LYS A 72 10.50 -7.33 -24.56
C LYS A 72 10.79 -8.37 -23.49
N GLY A 73 10.00 -9.46 -23.44
CA GLY A 73 10.01 -10.47 -22.36
C GLY A 73 11.31 -11.29 -22.13
N ALA A 74 12.46 -10.85 -22.67
CA ALA A 74 13.73 -11.56 -22.64
C ALA A 74 14.77 -11.00 -21.64
N GLU A 75 14.50 -9.87 -20.97
CA GLU A 75 15.41 -9.32 -19.94
C GLU A 75 15.30 -10.10 -18.63
N LYS A 76 16.04 -11.21 -18.54
CA LYS A 76 15.87 -12.26 -17.53
C LYS A 76 16.75 -12.17 -16.27
N LYS A 77 17.45 -11.05 -16.02
CA LYS A 77 18.37 -10.96 -14.87
C LYS A 77 18.02 -9.91 -13.82
N THR A 78 17.27 -8.87 -14.15
CA THR A 78 16.92 -7.79 -13.22
C THR A 78 15.44 -7.85 -12.87
N SER A 79 15.09 -7.62 -11.59
CA SER A 79 13.69 -7.44 -11.20
C SER A 79 13.07 -6.28 -11.99
N LEU A 80 11.76 -6.37 -12.24
CA LEU A 80 11.02 -5.37 -13.03
C LEU A 80 11.21 -3.96 -12.46
N SER A 81 11.16 -3.82 -11.13
CA SER A 81 11.39 -2.55 -10.42
C SER A 81 12.79 -2.00 -10.68
N ARG A 82 13.84 -2.83 -10.59
CA ARG A 82 15.24 -2.40 -10.85
C ARG A 82 15.44 -1.95 -12.28
N TRP A 83 14.91 -2.72 -13.22
CA TRP A 83 14.96 -2.35 -14.63
C TRP A 83 14.25 -1.02 -14.87
N LEU A 84 13.05 -0.85 -14.31
CA LEU A 84 12.26 0.37 -14.49
C LEU A 84 12.98 1.59 -13.88
N VAL A 85 13.53 1.47 -12.67
CA VAL A 85 14.33 2.53 -12.04
C VAL A 85 15.53 2.91 -12.90
N MET A 86 16.25 1.93 -13.47
CA MET A 86 17.36 2.21 -14.40
C MET A 86 16.89 3.03 -15.61
N ARG A 87 15.76 2.65 -16.21
CA ARG A 87 15.19 3.35 -17.37
C ARG A 87 14.70 4.76 -17.03
N MET A 88 14.09 4.94 -15.86
CA MET A 88 13.66 6.25 -15.37
C MET A 88 14.86 7.18 -15.12
N LYS A 89 15.95 6.67 -14.54
CA LYS A 89 17.21 7.44 -14.38
C LYS A 89 17.82 7.86 -15.72
N MET A 90 17.78 7.00 -16.73
CA MET A 90 18.24 7.36 -18.09
C MET A 90 17.40 8.47 -18.73
N ASP A 91 16.10 8.54 -18.39
CA ASP A 91 15.20 9.60 -18.82
C ASP A 91 15.29 10.87 -17.92
N GLY A 92 16.23 10.92 -16.97
CA GLY A 92 16.51 12.09 -16.12
C GLY A 92 15.75 12.16 -14.80
N PHE A 93 14.99 11.13 -14.42
CA PHE A 93 14.27 11.12 -13.15
C PHE A 93 15.17 10.69 -11.99
N ASN A 94 15.08 11.37 -10.84
CA ASN A 94 15.68 10.94 -9.58
C ASN A 94 14.84 9.82 -8.93
N ALA A 95 14.87 8.64 -9.56
CA ALA A 95 14.15 7.45 -9.14
C ALA A 95 15.02 6.50 -8.31
N SER A 96 14.44 5.83 -7.30
CA SER A 96 15.12 4.81 -6.51
C SER A 96 14.16 3.72 -6.06
N ILE A 97 14.68 2.52 -5.78
CA ILE A 97 13.90 1.49 -5.10
C ILE A 97 13.85 1.82 -3.62
N CYS A 98 12.65 1.79 -3.08
CA CYS A 98 12.42 1.91 -1.65
C CYS A 98 11.89 0.59 -1.10
N HIS A 99 12.48 0.17 0.01
CA HIS A 99 12.08 -1.00 0.75
C HIS A 99 11.59 -0.59 2.13
N THR A 100 10.34 -0.90 2.44
CA THR A 100 9.77 -0.73 3.77
C THR A 100 9.79 -2.05 4.51
N SER A 101 9.94 -1.96 5.83
CA SER A 101 9.72 -3.09 6.72
C SER A 101 9.11 -2.58 8.01
N TRP A 102 8.09 -3.26 8.52
CA TRP A 102 7.45 -2.92 9.79
C TRP A 102 7.42 -4.14 10.70
N SER A 103 7.64 -3.89 11.99
CA SER A 103 7.58 -4.91 13.02
C SER A 103 6.13 -5.24 13.38
N THR A 104 5.91 -6.43 13.93
CA THR A 104 4.63 -6.81 14.50
C THR A 104 4.22 -5.82 15.60
N SER A 105 2.99 -5.33 15.52
CA SER A 105 2.33 -4.56 16.57
C SER A 105 0.92 -5.13 16.81
N LEU A 106 0.18 -4.58 17.78
CA LEU A 106 -1.14 -5.07 18.13
C LEU A 106 -2.08 -5.01 16.91
N GLY A 107 -2.43 -6.16 16.35
CA GLY A 107 -3.30 -6.26 15.17
C GLY A 107 -2.63 -5.95 13.82
N CYS A 108 -1.31 -5.76 13.77
CA CYS A 108 -0.56 -5.56 12.53
C CYS A 108 0.63 -6.53 12.49
N PRO A 109 0.57 -7.63 11.71
CA PRO A 109 1.70 -8.54 11.57
C PRO A 109 2.87 -7.85 10.86
N ALA A 110 4.09 -8.31 11.13
CA ALA A 110 5.27 -7.86 10.42
C ALA A 110 5.15 -8.10 8.91
N GLY A 111 5.82 -7.25 8.14
CA GLY A 111 5.88 -7.38 6.70
C GLY A 111 6.95 -6.49 6.09
N GLU A 112 7.16 -6.68 4.80
CA GLU A 112 8.04 -5.89 3.97
C GLU A 112 7.40 -5.62 2.61
N TYR A 113 7.82 -4.54 1.97
CA TYR A 113 7.30 -4.16 0.67
C TYR A 113 8.31 -3.36 -0.13
N GLU A 114 8.31 -3.57 -1.45
CA GLU A 114 9.15 -2.87 -2.42
C GLU A 114 8.27 -1.98 -3.29
N TYR A 115 8.65 -0.72 -3.46
CA TYR A 115 8.05 0.21 -4.40
C TYR A 115 9.13 1.15 -4.96
N ILE A 116 8.77 2.01 -5.90
CA ILE A 116 9.68 2.99 -6.50
C ILE A 116 9.36 4.37 -5.93
N GLU A 117 10.39 5.11 -5.55
CA GLU A 117 10.29 6.50 -5.12
C GLU A 117 10.90 7.40 -6.20
N VAL A 118 10.23 8.50 -6.53
CA VAL A 118 10.77 9.56 -7.37
C VAL A 118 10.80 10.86 -6.57
N MET A 119 11.98 11.45 -6.46
CA MET A 119 12.17 12.74 -5.79
C MET A 119 12.11 13.86 -6.84
N GLU A 120 11.29 14.87 -6.60
CA GLU A 120 11.35 16.10 -7.39
C GLU A 120 12.60 16.93 -7.06
N GLU A 121 13.14 17.62 -8.06
CA GLU A 121 14.33 18.47 -7.92
C GLU A 121 14.02 19.83 -7.29
N ASP A 122 12.76 20.27 -7.30
CA ASP A 122 12.34 21.57 -6.77
C ASP A 122 12.35 21.64 -5.24
N GLU A 123 12.50 22.87 -4.71
CA GLU A 123 12.72 23.18 -3.29
C GLU A 123 11.66 22.62 -2.32
N LYS A 124 10.46 22.32 -2.85
CA LYS A 124 9.47 21.48 -2.16
C LYS A 124 9.73 20.03 -2.56
N LYS A 125 10.51 19.32 -1.74
CA LYS A 125 10.85 17.89 -1.87
C LYS A 125 9.61 16.98 -1.84
N ALA A 126 8.72 17.11 -2.82
CA ALA A 126 7.58 16.24 -2.98
C ALA A 126 8.12 14.87 -3.42
N ARG A 127 7.83 13.88 -2.59
CA ARG A 127 8.16 12.49 -2.84
C ARG A 127 6.98 11.85 -3.54
N LEU A 128 7.19 11.37 -4.75
CA LEU A 128 6.20 10.57 -5.47
C LEU A 128 6.46 9.09 -5.21
N ILE A 129 5.38 8.37 -4.89
CA ILE A 129 5.36 6.91 -4.75
C ILE A 129 4.87 6.34 -6.06
N VAL A 130 5.61 5.38 -6.59
CA VAL A 130 5.30 4.62 -7.80
C VAL A 130 5.16 3.15 -7.41
N ASP A 131 3.97 2.60 -7.59
CA ASP A 131 3.68 1.18 -7.39
C ASP A 131 3.13 0.60 -8.69
N ILE A 132 3.86 -0.35 -9.28
CA ILE A 132 3.56 -0.91 -10.60
C ILE A 132 2.48 -2.00 -10.58
N ASP A 133 2.07 -2.47 -9.39
CA ASP A 133 1.06 -3.50 -9.21
C ASP A 133 0.10 -3.10 -8.08
N PHE A 134 -0.34 -1.85 -8.09
CA PHE A 134 -1.10 -1.23 -7.00
C PHE A 134 -2.50 -1.82 -6.85
N ARG A 135 -3.20 -2.05 -7.98
CA ARG A 135 -4.58 -2.58 -7.97
C ARG A 135 -4.67 -3.96 -7.30
N SER A 136 -3.72 -4.85 -7.60
CA SER A 136 -3.70 -6.22 -7.05
C SER A 136 -3.62 -6.20 -5.51
N GLN A 137 -3.03 -5.15 -4.94
CA GLN A 137 -2.93 -4.95 -3.51
C GLN A 137 -4.29 -4.82 -2.82
N PHE A 138 -5.39 -4.67 -3.54
CA PHE A 138 -6.75 -4.56 -2.99
C PHE A 138 -7.67 -5.75 -3.35
N GLU A 139 -7.17 -6.78 -4.03
CA GLU A 139 -8.00 -7.93 -4.39
C GLU A 139 -8.40 -8.77 -3.17
N ILE A 140 -9.67 -9.16 -3.07
CA ILE A 140 -10.17 -9.99 -1.96
C ILE A 140 -10.89 -11.22 -2.48
N ALA A 141 -11.01 -12.23 -1.63
CA ALA A 141 -11.83 -13.40 -1.94
C ALA A 141 -13.32 -13.04 -1.94
N ARG A 142 -14.04 -13.50 -2.96
CA ARG A 142 -15.50 -13.33 -3.12
C ARG A 142 -15.94 -11.85 -3.06
N PRO A 143 -15.38 -10.96 -3.90
CA PRO A 143 -15.76 -9.56 -3.87
C PRO A 143 -17.26 -9.41 -4.19
N THR A 144 -17.93 -8.47 -3.53
CA THR A 144 -19.24 -7.99 -3.97
C THR A 144 -19.09 -7.27 -5.30
N GLN A 145 -20.19 -7.14 -6.05
CA GLN A 145 -20.18 -6.40 -7.31
C GLN A 145 -19.71 -4.95 -7.11
N HIS A 146 -20.20 -4.28 -6.05
CA HIS A 146 -19.75 -2.95 -5.66
C HIS A 146 -18.25 -2.87 -5.37
N TYR A 147 -17.72 -3.78 -4.56
CA TYR A 147 -16.29 -3.75 -4.24
C TYR A 147 -15.44 -3.98 -5.49
N LYS A 148 -15.90 -4.85 -6.38
CA LYS A 148 -15.26 -5.10 -7.67
C LYS A 148 -15.22 -3.84 -8.54
N GLU A 149 -16.35 -3.14 -8.70
CA GLU A 149 -16.41 -1.87 -9.43
C GLU A 149 -15.46 -0.82 -8.86
N LEU A 150 -15.40 -0.73 -7.52
CA LEU A 150 -14.48 0.17 -6.84
C LEU A 150 -13.01 -0.18 -7.16
N THR A 151 -12.62 -1.46 -7.05
CA THR A 151 -11.26 -1.91 -7.36
C THR A 151 -10.90 -1.82 -8.85
N ASP A 152 -11.86 -2.05 -9.75
CA ASP A 152 -11.65 -1.96 -11.21
C ASP A 152 -11.34 -0.51 -11.64
N SER A 153 -11.79 0.47 -10.87
CA SER A 153 -11.50 1.89 -11.08
C SER A 153 -10.13 2.34 -10.54
N VAL A 154 -9.47 1.53 -9.71
CA VAL A 154 -8.14 1.81 -9.15
C VAL A 154 -7.09 1.63 -10.25
N PRO A 155 -6.11 2.55 -10.42
CA PRO A 155 -5.08 2.37 -11.43
C PRO A 155 -4.20 1.15 -11.13
N VAL A 156 -3.83 0.41 -12.19
CA VAL A 156 -2.87 -0.71 -12.06
C VAL A 156 -1.51 -0.22 -11.60
N ILE A 157 -1.05 0.89 -12.18
CA ILE A 157 0.16 1.59 -11.80
C ILE A 157 -0.24 2.85 -11.05
N PHE A 158 0.07 2.92 -9.76
CA PHE A 158 -0.12 4.13 -8.98
C PHE A 158 1.10 5.03 -9.09
N VAL A 159 0.85 6.33 -9.27
CA VAL A 159 1.83 7.40 -9.13
C VAL A 159 1.17 8.51 -8.33
N GLY A 160 1.75 8.88 -7.19
CA GLY A 160 1.20 9.97 -6.40
C GLY A 160 1.90 10.21 -5.07
N VAL A 161 1.53 11.31 -4.43
CA VAL A 161 2.02 11.68 -3.11
C VAL A 161 1.42 10.80 -1.99
N GLU A 162 2.06 10.82 -0.83
CA GLU A 162 1.65 10.05 0.36
C GLU A 162 0.20 10.35 0.79
N THR A 163 -0.24 11.61 0.71
CA THR A 163 -1.59 12.01 1.12
C THR A 163 -2.68 11.39 0.23
N LYS A 164 -2.45 11.35 -1.08
CA LYS A 164 -3.35 10.70 -2.06
C LYS A 164 -3.41 9.20 -1.81
N LEU A 165 -2.26 8.56 -1.59
CA LEU A 165 -2.15 7.15 -1.24
C LEU A 165 -2.91 6.81 0.05
N CYS A 166 -2.76 7.60 1.11
CA CYS A 166 -3.47 7.43 2.39
C CYS A 166 -5.00 7.47 2.21
N LYS A 167 -5.51 8.42 1.41
CA LYS A 167 -6.95 8.55 1.15
C LYS A 167 -7.49 7.33 0.40
N ILE A 168 -6.81 6.90 -0.67
CA ILE A 168 -7.20 5.72 -1.46
C ILE A 168 -7.17 4.46 -0.59
N THR A 169 -6.06 4.21 0.12
CA THR A 169 -5.91 3.02 0.96
C THR A 169 -6.94 2.97 2.07
N SER A 170 -7.24 4.09 2.73
CA SER A 170 -8.25 4.15 3.79
C SER A 170 -9.64 3.81 3.27
N LEU A 171 -10.02 4.40 2.12
CA LEU A 171 -11.31 4.16 1.48
C LEU A 171 -11.46 2.69 1.07
N LEU A 172 -10.48 2.15 0.36
CA LEU A 172 -10.51 0.76 -0.14
C LEU A 172 -10.46 -0.27 1.00
N CYS A 173 -9.70 -0.02 2.07
CA CYS A 173 -9.69 -0.91 3.24
C CYS A 173 -11.03 -0.90 3.98
N SER A 174 -11.69 0.25 4.08
CA SER A 174 -13.03 0.35 4.66
C SER A 174 -14.05 -0.45 3.81
N ALA A 175 -14.03 -0.26 2.50
CA ALA A 175 -14.88 -1.00 1.57
C ALA A 175 -14.59 -2.53 1.60
N ALA A 176 -13.31 -2.92 1.69
CA ALA A 176 -12.89 -4.32 1.81
C ALA A 176 -13.43 -4.94 3.10
N LYS A 177 -13.32 -4.22 4.22
CA LYS A 177 -13.84 -4.64 5.53
C LYS A 177 -15.35 -4.88 5.47
N HIS A 178 -16.10 -3.99 4.82
CA HIS A 178 -17.54 -4.16 4.62
C HIS A 178 -17.84 -5.39 3.75
N CYS A 179 -17.19 -5.50 2.59
CA CYS A 179 -17.39 -6.62 1.67
C CYS A 179 -17.11 -7.98 2.33
N LEU A 180 -16.01 -8.11 3.07
CA LEU A 180 -15.65 -9.36 3.74
C LEU A 180 -16.68 -9.71 4.81
N ARG A 181 -17.13 -8.74 5.61
CA ARG A 181 -18.15 -8.95 6.64
C ARG A 181 -19.49 -9.36 6.05
N GLU A 182 -19.92 -8.72 4.96
CA GLU A 182 -21.15 -9.07 4.24
C GLU A 182 -21.09 -10.52 3.73
N LYS A 183 -19.92 -10.98 3.28
CA LYS A 183 -19.70 -12.36 2.84
C LYS A 183 -19.43 -13.34 3.97
N GLY A 184 -19.56 -12.92 5.23
CA GLY A 184 -19.29 -13.76 6.40
C GLY A 184 -17.83 -14.17 6.57
N LEU A 185 -16.90 -13.42 5.97
CA LEU A 185 -15.46 -13.66 6.03
C LEU A 185 -14.80 -12.79 7.10
N HIS A 186 -13.85 -13.36 7.82
CA HIS A 186 -13.00 -12.61 8.74
C HIS A 186 -12.12 -11.61 7.97
N VAL A 187 -11.89 -10.43 8.55
CA VAL A 187 -11.06 -9.38 7.95
C VAL A 187 -9.61 -9.65 8.29
N PRO A 188 -8.75 -10.02 7.33
CA PRO A 188 -7.36 -10.28 7.62
C PRO A 188 -6.65 -9.03 8.14
N PRO A 189 -5.63 -9.18 9.01
CA PRO A 189 -4.83 -8.04 9.48
C PRO A 189 -4.21 -7.21 8.33
N TRP A 190 -3.83 -7.87 7.23
CA TRP A 190 -3.26 -7.19 6.04
C TRP A 190 -4.29 -6.44 5.19
N ARG A 191 -5.57 -6.51 5.53
CA ARG A 191 -6.66 -5.74 4.90
C ARG A 191 -7.08 -4.53 5.74
N THR A 192 -6.30 -4.18 6.75
CA THR A 192 -6.49 -2.97 7.55
C THR A 192 -5.77 -1.78 6.92
N ALA A 193 -6.31 -0.57 7.13
CA ALA A 193 -5.69 0.66 6.63
C ALA A 193 -4.29 0.87 7.21
N SER A 194 -4.07 0.54 8.49
CA SER A 194 -2.77 0.66 9.14
C SER A 194 -1.72 -0.25 8.51
N TYR A 195 -2.04 -1.53 8.27
CA TYR A 195 -1.13 -2.46 7.60
C TYR A 195 -0.84 -2.01 6.16
N MET A 196 -1.88 -1.65 5.41
CA MET A 196 -1.72 -1.23 4.02
C MET A 196 -0.86 0.03 3.92
N GLN A 197 -1.12 1.06 4.74
CA GLN A 197 -0.30 2.27 4.76
C GLN A 197 1.15 2.00 5.15
N ALA A 198 1.40 1.06 6.08
CA ALA A 198 2.75 0.67 6.48
C ALA A 198 3.60 0.17 5.29
N LYS A 199 2.98 -0.41 4.25
CA LYS A 199 3.68 -0.86 3.03
C LYS A 199 4.44 0.25 2.31
N TRP A 200 3.94 1.47 2.34
CA TRP A 200 4.58 2.58 1.61
C TRP A 200 5.15 3.66 2.52
N LEU A 201 4.65 3.76 3.75
CA LEU A 201 4.94 4.89 4.65
C LEU A 201 5.83 4.52 5.84
N SER A 202 6.13 3.24 6.06
CA SER A 202 7.08 2.87 7.12
C SER A 202 8.48 3.39 6.81
N VAL A 203 9.32 3.44 7.85
CA VAL A 203 10.74 3.79 7.69
C VAL A 203 11.35 2.90 6.62
N SER A 204 11.82 3.54 5.54
CA SER A 204 12.36 2.85 4.38
C SER A 204 13.87 2.69 4.51
N ARG A 205 14.39 1.48 4.26
CA ARG A 205 15.82 1.27 4.03
C ARG A 205 16.10 1.65 2.57
N LYS A 206 16.68 2.83 2.34
CA LYS A 206 17.12 3.21 0.99
C LYS A 206 18.35 2.38 0.63
N GLU A 207 18.39 1.80 -0.57
CA GLU A 207 19.66 1.28 -1.10
C GLU A 207 20.65 2.46 -1.14
N PRO A 208 21.86 2.32 -0.57
CA PRO A 208 22.82 3.41 -0.54
C PRO A 208 23.08 3.86 -1.98
N ARG A 209 22.88 5.16 -2.23
CA ARG A 209 23.39 5.80 -3.45
C ARG A 209 24.87 5.41 -3.52
N HIS A 210 25.29 4.78 -4.62
CA HIS A 210 26.72 4.68 -4.91
C HIS A 210 27.26 6.11 -4.90
N ALA A 211 27.81 6.52 -3.76
CA ALA A 211 28.57 7.74 -3.68
C ALA A 211 29.70 7.55 -4.67
N GLU A 212 29.76 8.42 -5.67
CA GLU A 212 30.96 8.60 -6.46
C GLU A 212 32.12 8.73 -5.46
N ARG A 213 33.08 7.81 -5.55
CA ARG A 213 34.32 7.90 -4.77
C ARG A 213 35.03 9.16 -5.23
N GLU A 214 34.73 10.28 -4.58
CA GLU A 214 35.65 11.41 -4.56
C GLU A 214 36.93 10.92 -3.88
N ASN A 215 37.97 10.74 -4.68
CA ASN A 215 39.31 10.42 -4.23
C ASN A 215 39.81 11.57 -3.34
N TYR A 216 39.61 11.45 -2.03
CA TYR A 216 40.45 12.14 -1.07
C TYR A 216 41.82 11.49 -1.10
N VAL A 217 42.78 12.19 -1.71
CA VAL A 217 44.21 11.94 -1.52
C VAL A 217 44.52 12.20 -0.06
N ILE A 218 44.59 11.14 0.74
CA ILE A 218 45.21 11.19 2.07
C ILE A 218 46.67 10.79 1.86
N GLY A 219 47.56 11.78 2.02
CA GLY A 219 48.99 11.57 2.10
C GLY A 219 49.36 10.76 3.34
N ASP A 220 50.25 9.81 3.12
CA ASP A 220 51.19 9.13 4.02
C ASP A 220 50.85 9.01 5.52
N GLY A 221 50.65 7.76 5.93
CA GLY A 221 50.60 7.35 7.33
C GLY A 221 50.48 5.82 7.44
N ASP A 222 51.64 5.19 7.58
CA ASP A 222 51.93 3.77 7.81
C ASP A 222 50.93 3.00 8.71
N GLY A 223 50.64 1.73 8.39
CA GLY A 223 50.20 0.74 9.38
C GLY A 223 48.93 -0.11 9.13
N ILE A 224 49.15 -1.33 8.61
CA ILE A 224 48.48 -2.61 8.97
C ILE A 224 47.02 -2.84 8.49
N ILE A 225 46.91 -3.65 7.43
CA ILE A 225 45.68 -4.32 6.94
C ILE A 225 45.29 -5.43 7.93
N GLY A 226 44.22 -5.21 8.70
CA GLY A 226 43.59 -6.24 9.52
C GLY A 226 42.54 -7.02 8.72
N ASN A 227 42.88 -8.24 8.29
CA ASN A 227 41.90 -9.22 7.79
C ASN A 227 40.96 -9.64 8.94
N TRP A 228 39.69 -9.26 8.85
CA TRP A 228 38.65 -9.78 9.74
C TRP A 228 38.27 -11.21 9.34
N VAL A 229 38.40 -12.15 10.30
CA VAL A 229 37.97 -13.54 10.18
C VAL A 229 36.88 -13.81 11.23
N PRO A 230 35.71 -14.38 10.88
CA PRO A 230 34.67 -14.69 11.85
C PRO A 230 35.11 -15.82 12.81
N PRO A 231 34.72 -15.79 14.10
CA PRO A 231 35.04 -16.86 15.03
C PRO A 231 34.28 -18.16 14.69
N LEU A 232 35.02 -19.27 14.61
CA LEU A 232 34.49 -20.61 14.41
C LEU A 232 33.89 -21.15 15.73
N LEU A 233 32.56 -21.28 15.80
CA LEU A 233 31.89 -21.94 16.92
C LEU A 233 32.22 -23.43 16.90
N LYS A 234 33.04 -23.90 17.85
CA LYS A 234 33.32 -25.32 18.05
C LYS A 234 32.06 -26.03 18.56
N ALA A 235 31.64 -27.07 17.86
CA ALA A 235 30.61 -28.00 18.35
C ALA A 235 31.12 -28.72 19.61
N LYS A 236 30.51 -28.46 20.77
CA LYS A 236 30.80 -29.20 22.00
C LYS A 236 30.00 -30.51 21.99
N LYS A 237 30.73 -31.60 21.78
CA LYS A 237 30.25 -32.98 21.84
C LYS A 237 29.75 -33.28 23.26
N ARG A 238 28.59 -33.92 23.32
CA ARG A 238 27.94 -34.44 24.53
C ARG A 238 28.84 -35.45 25.23
N ASP A 239 28.87 -35.42 26.56
CA ASP A 239 29.21 -36.59 27.35
C ASP A 239 28.22 -36.75 28.51
N LEU A 240 27.83 -38.00 28.72
CA LEU A 240 26.77 -38.48 29.60
C LEU A 240 27.26 -38.48 31.06
N GLY A 241 26.45 -37.94 31.97
CA GLY A 241 26.69 -38.01 33.41
C GLY A 241 25.41 -37.69 34.18
N ALA A 242 24.95 -38.65 34.97
CA ALA A 242 23.67 -38.72 35.64
C ALA A 242 23.38 -37.56 36.62
N GLY A 243 22.10 -37.24 36.80
CA GLY A 243 21.62 -36.35 37.87
C GLY A 243 20.16 -35.96 37.71
N SER A 244 19.28 -36.71 38.38
CA SER A 244 17.84 -36.45 38.51
C SER A 244 17.54 -35.06 39.10
N GLY A 245 16.51 -34.40 38.58
CA GLY A 245 16.00 -33.14 39.10
C GLY A 245 14.75 -32.68 38.37
N LEU A 246 13.65 -33.41 38.55
CA LEU A 246 12.30 -32.94 38.22
C LEU A 246 11.98 -31.68 39.05
N SER A 247 11.55 -30.60 38.42
CA SER A 247 10.62 -29.66 39.06
C SER A 247 9.77 -28.95 38.01
N SER A 248 8.52 -29.40 37.99
CA SER A 248 7.32 -28.79 37.46
C SER A 248 7.16 -27.31 37.86
N GLN A 249 6.83 -26.43 36.91
CA GLN A 249 5.83 -25.35 37.07
C GLN A 249 5.42 -24.79 35.70
N LEU A 250 4.44 -25.41 35.06
CA LEU A 250 3.58 -24.77 34.06
C LEU A 250 2.16 -25.30 34.25
N SER A 251 1.38 -24.62 35.09
CA SER A 251 -0.08 -24.71 35.13
C SER A 251 -0.60 -23.48 35.85
N ASN A 252 -1.25 -22.58 35.11
CA ASN A 252 -2.39 -21.72 35.51
C ASN A 252 -2.33 -20.33 34.88
N MET A 253 -2.94 -20.18 33.70
CA MET A 253 -3.72 -18.98 33.40
C MET A 253 -5.04 -19.43 32.78
N SER A 254 -6.11 -19.31 33.56
CA SER A 254 -7.47 -19.53 33.09
C SER A 254 -7.90 -18.39 32.18
N VAL A 255 -8.57 -18.76 31.09
CA VAL A 255 -9.30 -17.83 30.24
C VAL A 255 -10.68 -17.65 30.88
N ASN A 256 -10.97 -16.44 31.39
CA ASN A 256 -12.33 -16.07 31.78
C ASN A 256 -12.98 -15.35 30.60
N CYS A 257 -13.96 -16.00 29.98
CA CYS A 257 -14.96 -15.36 29.14
C CYS A 257 -16.11 -14.90 30.04
N CYS A 258 -16.41 -13.60 30.00
CA CYS A 258 -17.72 -13.01 30.22
C CYS A 258 -17.97 -12.04 29.07
#